data_AF-A0A7S1CZY4-F1
#
_entry.id   AF-A0A7S1CZY4-F1
#
_cell.length_a   1.000
_cell.length_b   1.000
_cell.length_c   1.000
_cell.angle_alpha   90.00
_cell.angle_beta   90.00
_cell.angle_gamma   90.00
#
_symmetry.space_group_name_H-M   'P 1'
#
loop_
_entity.id
_entity.type
_entity.pdbx_description
1 polymer ?
#
loop_
_entity_poly.entity_id
_entity_poly.type
_entity_poly.pdbx_seq_one_letter_code
_entity_poly.pdbx_strand_id
1 'polypeptide(L)'
;MLEMMCVGPECRSAIMVRQTGLNGALIIRIHRDDAWLEEMIFWLGRFQSEFADKECLPHENFFWDDEEYGDRYRAFVQQTKELQHQRVEFVDKVNHKEIQRANWAEFKCGSLFLDDTYETS
;
A
#
# COMPACT_ATOMS: atom_id res chain seq x y z
N MET A 1 -0.26 2.70 -2.53
CA MET A 1 1.05 3.39 -2.65
C MET A 1 1.11 4.39 -3.78
N LEU A 2 0.32 4.23 -4.86
CA LEU A 2 0.14 5.25 -5.90
C LEU A 2 -0.30 6.62 -5.31
N GLU A 3 -1.00 6.60 -4.19
CA GLU A 3 -1.40 7.78 -3.43
C GLU A 3 -0.20 8.63 -2.99
N MET A 4 0.94 8.02 -2.63
CA MET A 4 2.17 8.76 -2.28
C MET A 4 2.74 9.49 -3.51
N MET A 5 2.54 8.95 -4.71
CA MET A 5 2.96 9.61 -5.95
C MET A 5 2.06 10.78 -6.30
N CYS A 6 0.74 10.62 -6.12
CA CYS A 6 -0.25 11.67 -6.41
C CYS A 6 -0.07 12.92 -5.54
N VAL A 7 0.43 12.77 -4.31
CA VAL A 7 0.72 13.89 -3.40
C VAL A 7 2.06 14.58 -3.72
N GLY A 8 2.95 13.91 -4.47
CA GLY A 8 4.26 14.44 -4.81
C GLY A 8 5.35 14.11 -3.79
N PRO A 9 6.60 14.57 -4.02
CA PRO A 9 7.79 14.15 -3.28
C PRO A 9 7.77 14.52 -1.78
N GLU A 10 6.94 15.48 -1.39
CA GLU A 10 6.78 15.88 0.02
C GLU A 10 6.08 14.81 0.87
N CYS A 11 5.36 13.87 0.25
CA CYS A 11 4.77 12.74 0.96
C CYS A 11 5.86 11.73 1.34
N ARG A 12 6.18 11.61 2.64
CA ARG A 12 7.25 10.71 3.14
C ARG A 12 6.74 9.34 3.58
N SER A 13 5.44 9.18 3.78
CA SER A 13 4.82 7.94 4.20
C SER A 13 3.31 8.00 4.00
N ALA A 14 2.66 6.85 3.93
CA ALA A 14 1.21 6.72 3.94
C ALA A 14 0.75 5.82 5.08
N ILE A 15 -0.40 6.14 5.66
CA ILE A 15 -1.10 5.26 6.60
C ILE A 15 -2.04 4.38 5.80
N MET A 16 -1.91 3.07 5.96
CA MET A 16 -2.79 2.07 5.37
C MET A 16 -3.55 1.36 6.48
N VAL A 17 -4.87 1.29 6.33
CA VAL A 17 -5.74 0.53 7.23
C VAL A 17 -6.17 -0.74 6.51
N ARG A 18 -5.67 -1.88 7.00
CA ARG A 18 -6.03 -3.20 6.48
C ARG A 18 -7.02 -3.87 7.41
N GLN A 19 -8.29 -3.93 7.00
CA GLN A 19 -9.27 -4.75 7.68
C GLN A 19 -9.08 -6.23 7.33
N THR A 20 -9.24 -7.06 8.35
CA THR A 20 -9.28 -8.51 8.23
C THR A 20 -10.62 -8.98 8.79
N GLY A 21 -11.27 -9.92 8.10
CA GLY A 21 -12.62 -10.36 8.47
C GLY A 21 -12.73 -10.88 9.91
N LEU A 22 -11.64 -11.41 10.48
CA LEU A 22 -11.63 -12.05 11.79
C LEU A 22 -10.85 -11.30 12.88
N ASN A 23 -9.85 -10.48 12.52
CA ASN A 23 -8.90 -9.93 13.50
C ASN A 23 -9.03 -8.41 13.71
N GLY A 24 -10.03 -7.78 13.10
CA GLY A 24 -10.20 -6.32 13.13
C GLY A 24 -9.35 -5.63 12.08
N ALA A 25 -8.89 -4.41 12.37
CA ALA A 25 -8.09 -3.61 11.44
C ALA A 25 -6.65 -3.48 11.95
N LEU A 26 -5.70 -3.62 11.03
CA LEU A 26 -4.30 -3.28 11.25
C LEU A 26 -4.05 -1.90 10.64
N ILE A 27 -3.45 -1.02 11.43
CA ILE A 27 -3.00 0.29 10.98
C ILE A 27 -1.49 0.19 10.82
N ILE A 28 -1.03 0.37 9.59
CA ILE A 28 0.38 0.32 9.25
C ILE A 28 0.79 1.62 8.57
N ARG A 29 1.99 2.10 8.86
CA ARG A 29 2.64 3.19 8.14
C ARG A 29 3.64 2.58 7.18
N ILE A 30 3.52 2.94 5.91
CA ILE A 30 4.47 2.54 4.88
C ILE A 30 5.30 3.77 4.54
N HIS A 31 6.61 3.69 4.77
CA HIS A 31 7.53 4.75 4.38
C HIS A 31 7.75 4.75 2.88
N ARG A 32 7.89 5.95 2.31
CA ARG A 32 8.18 6.13 0.90
C ARG A 32 9.55 5.56 0.55
N ASP A 33 9.59 4.86 -0.59
CA ASP A 33 10.80 4.36 -1.22
C ASP A 33 10.69 4.64 -2.73
N ASP A 34 11.38 5.69 -3.19
CA ASP A 34 11.26 6.15 -4.58
C ASP A 34 11.79 5.12 -5.58
N ALA A 35 12.88 4.42 -5.25
CA ALA A 35 13.45 3.40 -6.13
C ALA A 35 12.45 2.25 -6.36
N TRP A 36 11.77 1.82 -5.29
CA TRP A 36 10.71 0.83 -5.43
C TRP A 36 9.48 1.37 -6.14
N LEU A 37 9.08 2.63 -5.91
CA LEU A 37 7.94 3.24 -6.60
C LEU A 37 8.18 3.31 -8.11
N GLU A 38 9.38 3.68 -8.54
CA GLU A 38 9.77 3.70 -9.95
C GLU A 38 9.66 2.32 -10.59
N GLU A 39 10.17 1.28 -9.95
CA GLU A 39 10.02 -0.10 -10.42
C GLU A 39 8.54 -0.52 -10.47
N MET A 40 7.76 -0.20 -9.44
CA MET A 40 6.32 -0.49 -9.41
C MET A 40 5.59 0.15 -10.60
N ILE A 41 5.88 1.42 -10.92
CA ILE A 41 5.28 2.10 -12.08
C ILE A 41 5.66 1.41 -13.38
N PHE A 42 6.95 1.06 -13.55
CA PHE A 42 7.42 0.37 -14.73
C PHE A 42 6.66 -0.95 -14.96
N TRP A 43 6.54 -1.77 -13.92
CA TRP A 43 5.83 -3.06 -14.00
C TRP A 43 4.33 -2.91 -14.20
N LEU A 44 3.70 -1.91 -13.59
CA LEU A 44 2.28 -1.60 -13.82
C LEU A 44 2.03 -1.15 -15.26
N GLY A 45 2.86 -0.27 -15.80
CA GLY A 45 2.74 0.19 -17.19
C GLY A 45 2.92 -0.96 -18.18
N ARG A 46 3.89 -1.84 -17.90
CA ARG A 46 4.10 -3.05 -18.70
C ARG A 46 2.90 -3.99 -18.63
N PHE A 47 2.41 -4.29 -17.42
CA PHE A 47 1.22 -5.12 -17.21
C PHE A 47 0.00 -4.55 -17.94
N GLN A 48 -0.20 -3.24 -17.86
CA GLN A 48 -1.28 -2.57 -18.57
C GLN A 48 -1.16 -2.79 -20.08
N SER A 49 0.01 -2.51 -20.67
CA SER A 49 0.20 -2.62 -22.12
C SER A 49 0.15 -4.06 -22.64
N GLU A 50 0.57 -5.04 -21.85
CA GLU A 50 0.65 -6.43 -22.28
C GLU A 50 -0.63 -7.23 -22.02
N PHE A 51 -1.40 -6.88 -20.99
CA PHE A 51 -2.57 -7.65 -20.57
C PHE A 51 -3.86 -6.83 -20.56
N ALA A 52 -3.87 -5.69 -19.86
CA ALA A 52 -5.10 -4.92 -19.67
C ALA A 52 -5.61 -4.29 -20.98
N ASP A 53 -4.75 -3.56 -21.70
CA ASP A 53 -5.10 -2.86 -22.94
C ASP A 53 -5.42 -3.85 -24.08
N LYS A 54 -4.84 -5.05 -24.02
CA LYS A 54 -5.10 -6.14 -24.97
C LYS A 54 -6.28 -7.02 -24.57
N GLU A 55 -6.92 -6.73 -23.44
CA GLU A 55 -8.00 -7.52 -22.85
C GLU A 55 -7.68 -9.01 -22.73
N CYS A 56 -6.41 -9.35 -22.46
CA CYS A 56 -5.96 -10.72 -22.34
C CYS A 56 -5.60 -11.07 -20.90
N LEU A 57 -5.88 -12.30 -20.52
CA LEU A 57 -5.56 -12.79 -19.18
C LEU A 57 -4.04 -13.02 -19.09
N PRO A 58 -3.38 -12.52 -18.03
CA PRO A 58 -1.99 -12.87 -17.77
C PRO A 58 -1.89 -14.37 -17.50
N HIS A 59 -0.84 -14.98 -18.06
CA HIS A 59 -0.48 -16.36 -17.73
C HIS A 59 0.11 -16.43 -16.31
N GLU A 60 0.19 -17.63 -15.75
CA GLU A 60 0.81 -17.84 -14.43
C GLU A 60 2.28 -17.39 -14.44
N ASN A 61 2.71 -16.77 -13.33
CA ASN A 61 4.08 -16.24 -13.19
C ASN A 61 4.50 -15.30 -14.33
N PHE A 62 3.56 -14.50 -14.84
CA PHE A 62 3.86 -13.46 -15.82
C PHE A 62 5.07 -12.62 -15.39
N PHE A 63 5.93 -12.29 -16.36
CA PHE A 63 7.25 -11.65 -16.20
C PHE A 63 8.33 -12.43 -15.46
N TRP A 64 8.04 -13.59 -14.86
CA TRP A 64 9.04 -14.35 -14.12
C TRP A 64 10.09 -14.98 -15.04
N ASP A 65 9.67 -15.65 -16.10
CA ASP A 65 10.56 -16.33 -17.06
C ASP A 65 10.82 -15.49 -18.32
N ASP A 66 10.67 -14.17 -18.23
CA ASP A 66 10.95 -13.25 -19.32
C ASP A 66 12.46 -13.20 -19.62
N GLU A 67 12.84 -13.40 -20.88
CA GLU A 67 14.25 -13.47 -21.29
C GLU A 67 14.99 -12.14 -21.11
N GLU A 68 14.31 -11.01 -21.27
CA GLU A 68 14.93 -9.68 -21.25
C GLU A 68 14.86 -9.06 -19.86
N TYR A 69 13.73 -9.24 -19.16
CA TYR A 69 13.43 -8.55 -17.92
C TYR A 69 13.18 -9.45 -16.72
N GLY A 70 13.26 -10.78 -16.85
CA GLY A 70 12.94 -11.71 -15.77
C GLY A 70 13.79 -11.51 -14.52
N ASP A 71 15.09 -11.21 -14.69
CA ASP A 71 15.98 -10.88 -13.57
C ASP A 71 15.55 -9.61 -12.83
N ARG A 72 15.16 -8.57 -13.57
CA ARG A 72 14.67 -7.30 -13.00
C ARG A 72 13.37 -7.53 -12.24
N TYR A 73 12.46 -8.34 -12.78
CA TYR A 73 11.18 -8.64 -12.11
C TYR A 73 11.40 -9.42 -10.82
N ARG A 74 12.28 -10.43 -10.85
CA ARG A 74 12.66 -11.19 -9.64
C ARG A 74 13.28 -10.28 -8.58
N ALA A 75 14.15 -9.37 -8.98
CA ALA A 75 14.75 -8.38 -8.08
C ALA A 75 13.68 -7.46 -7.47
N PHE A 76 12.73 -6.96 -8.27
CA PHE A 76 11.60 -6.15 -7.79
C PHE A 76 10.71 -6.91 -6.79
N VAL A 77 10.39 -8.17 -7.06
CA VAL A 77 9.62 -9.02 -6.13
C VAL A 77 10.38 -9.23 -4.82
N GLN A 78 11.69 -9.43 -4.90
CA GLN A 78 12.55 -9.57 -3.71
C GLN A 78 12.62 -8.26 -2.91
N GLN A 79 12.82 -7.12 -3.58
CA GLN A 79 12.79 -5.79 -2.97
C GLN A 79 11.45 -5.53 -2.26
N THR A 80 10.33 -5.94 -2.87
CA THR A 80 8.98 -5.81 -2.28
C THR A 80 8.84 -6.61 -1.00
N LYS A 81 9.44 -7.81 -0.92
CA LYS A 81 9.46 -8.61 0.32
C LYS A 81 10.31 -7.95 1.41
N GLU A 82 11.44 -7.36 1.04
CA GLU A 82 12.33 -6.68 1.99
C GLU A 82 11.68 -5.40 2.54
N LEU A 83 10.95 -4.67 1.69
CA LEU A 83 10.16 -3.51 2.07
C LEU A 83 9.15 -3.81 3.17
N GLN A 84 8.48 -4.96 3.07
CA GLN A 84 7.53 -5.41 4.09
C GLN A 84 8.16 -5.47 5.49
N HIS A 85 9.46 -5.76 5.58
CA HIS A 85 10.16 -5.87 6.86
C HIS A 85 10.86 -4.56 7.28
N GLN A 86 11.32 -3.75 6.33
CA GLN A 86 12.19 -2.61 6.60
C GLN A 86 11.46 -1.26 6.62
N ARG A 87 10.39 -1.12 5.84
CA ARG A 87 9.71 0.18 5.63
C ARG A 87 8.25 0.18 6.06
N VAL A 88 7.74 -0.94 6.56
CA VAL A 88 6.40 -1.04 7.13
C VAL A 88 6.51 -0.99 8.65
N GLU A 89 6.00 0.08 9.22
CA GLU A 89 5.86 0.26 10.66
C GLU A 89 4.43 -0.15 11.06
N PHE A 90 4.33 -1.02 12.06
CA PHE A 90 3.05 -1.29 12.69
C PHE A 90 2.69 -0.13 13.63
N VAL A 91 1.58 0.55 13.36
CA VAL A 91 1.15 1.72 14.13
C VAL A 91 0.20 1.28 15.23
N ASP A 92 -0.85 0.54 14.87
CA ASP A 92 -1.87 0.12 15.82
C ASP A 92 -2.74 -1.03 15.29
N LYS A 93 -3.55 -1.62 16.17
CA LYS A 93 -4.59 -2.59 15.83
C LYS A 93 -5.91 -2.22 16.51
N VAL A 94 -6.92 -2.02 15.70
CA VAL A 94 -8.31 -1.86 16.15
C VAL A 94 -8.96 -3.23 16.23
N ASN A 95 -9.52 -3.59 17.38
CA ASN A 95 -10.13 -4.91 17.54
C ASN A 95 -11.43 -5.00 16.75
N HIS A 96 -11.74 -6.22 16.32
CA HIS A 96 -12.95 -6.51 15.56
C HIS A 96 -14.26 -6.02 16.23
N LYS A 97 -14.33 -6.12 17.57
CA LYS A 97 -15.49 -5.68 18.36
C LYS A 97 -15.73 -4.16 18.28
N GLU A 98 -14.67 -3.38 18.11
CA GLU A 98 -14.70 -1.93 18.05
C GLU A 98 -15.14 -1.44 16.66
N ILE A 99 -15.01 -2.30 15.64
CA ILE A 99 -15.36 -1.98 14.24
C ILE A 99 -16.82 -2.33 13.95
N GLN A 100 -17.27 -3.55 14.28
CA GLN A 100 -18.60 -4.03 13.86
C GLN A 100 -19.78 -3.37 14.58
N ARG A 101 -19.55 -2.59 15.64
CA ARG A 101 -20.61 -2.00 16.48
C ARG A 101 -20.24 -0.63 17.01
N ALA A 102 -19.42 0.14 16.28
CA ALA A 102 -19.10 1.51 16.67
C ALA A 102 -20.40 2.31 16.81
N ASN A 103 -20.79 2.59 18.05
CA ASN A 103 -21.93 3.43 18.35
C ASN A 103 -21.47 4.88 18.19
N TRP A 104 -21.73 5.47 17.03
CA TRP A 104 -21.32 6.84 16.70
C TRP A 104 -21.79 7.89 17.74
N ALA A 105 -22.82 7.58 18.54
CA ALA A 105 -23.29 8.45 19.62
C ALA A 105 -22.40 8.44 20.88
N GLU A 106 -21.61 7.38 21.12
CA GLU A 106 -20.66 7.26 22.24
C GLU A 106 -19.22 7.65 21.84
N PHE A 107 -18.93 7.73 20.53
CA PHE A 107 -17.66 8.21 19.98
C PHE A 107 -17.55 9.74 20.09
N LYS A 108 -17.53 10.27 21.32
CA LYS A 108 -17.31 11.71 21.59
C LYS A 108 -15.83 12.10 21.69
N CYS A 109 -14.91 11.15 21.63
CA CYS A 109 -13.49 11.42 21.77
C CYS A 109 -12.68 10.28 21.15
N GLY A 110 -12.63 10.27 19.83
CA GLY A 110 -11.64 9.52 19.10
C GLY A 110 -11.32 10.38 17.90
N SER A 111 -10.30 11.23 18.03
CA SER A 111 -9.66 11.89 16.90
C SER A 111 -9.52 10.83 15.81
N LEU A 112 -10.30 10.96 14.73
CA LEU A 112 -9.94 10.24 13.52
C LEU A 112 -8.60 10.84 13.14
N PHE A 113 -7.62 9.98 12.87
CA PHE A 113 -6.18 10.20 12.73
C PHE A 113 -5.69 11.44 11.93
N LEU A 114 -6.59 12.29 11.42
CA LEU A 114 -6.37 13.50 10.64
C LEU A 114 -6.99 14.78 11.26
N ASP A 115 -7.81 14.69 12.31
CA ASP A 115 -8.55 15.85 12.86
C ASP A 115 -7.67 16.81 13.67
N ASP A 116 -6.49 16.39 14.14
CA ASP A 116 -5.61 17.21 15.00
C ASP A 116 -4.60 18.08 14.23
N THR A 117 -4.68 18.19 12.89
CA THR A 117 -3.66 18.90 12.08
C THR A 117 -4.08 20.23 11.47
N TYR A 118 -5.27 20.75 11.81
CA TYR A 118 -5.67 22.10 11.45
C TYR A 118 -5.94 22.97 12.68
N GLU A 119 -4.93 23.15 13.53
CA GLU A 119 -4.84 24.40 14.28
C GLU A 119 -4.24 25.45 13.35
N THR A 120 -5.13 26.25 12.77
CA THR A 120 -4.85 27.48 12.04
C THR A 120 -3.94 28.40 12.85
N SER A 121 -2.76 28.69 12.32
CA SER A 121 -1.98 29.90 12.66
C SER A 121 -2.08 30.90 11.52
#